data_AF-A0A1G2Z582-F1
#
_entry.id   AF-A0A1G2Z582-F1
#
_cell.length_a   1.000
_cell.length_b   1.000
_cell.length_c   1.000
_cell.angle_alpha   90.00
_cell.angle_beta   90.00
_cell.angle_gamma   90.00
#
_symmetry.space_group_name_H-M   'P 1'
#
loop_
_entity.id
_entity.type
_entity.pdbx_description
1 polymer ?
#
loop_
_entity_poly.entity_id
_entity_poly.type
_entity_poly.pdbx_seq_one_letter_code
_entity_poly.pdbx_strand_id
1 'polypeptide(L)' 'MKSQEELTQAVCERSKVVNGRRMLTCAEAFRLAAEAGVEPIRIGRVCNEQNIRLCSCQLGCFA' A
#
# COMPACT_ATOMS: atom_id res chain seq x y z
N MET A 1 -17.79 6.69 5.94
CA MET A 1 -16.48 7.18 5.50
C MET A 1 -15.45 6.39 6.28
N LYS A 2 -14.72 5.44 5.66
CA LYS A 2 -13.65 4.73 6.37
C LYS A 2 -12.54 5.74 6.69
N SER A 3 -12.13 5.78 7.95
CA SER A 3 -11.18 6.75 8.46
C SER A 3 -9.77 6.47 7.91
N GLN A 4 -8.95 7.51 7.75
CA GLN A 4 -7.58 7.40 7.21
C GLN A 4 -6.71 6.44 8.07
N GLU A 5 -7.06 6.28 9.34
CA GLU A 5 -6.46 5.36 10.29
C GLU A 5 -6.67 3.88 9.93
N GLU A 6 -7.89 3.49 9.53
CA GLU A 6 -8.19 2.10 9.12
C GLU A 6 -7.38 1.67 7.90
N LEU A 7 -7.22 2.59 6.94
CA LEU A 7 -6.41 2.39 5.75
C LEU A 7 -4.93 2.22 6.09
N THR A 8 -4.43 3.04 7.01
CA THR A 8 -3.05 2.97 7.49
C THR A 8 -2.75 1.63 8.14
N GLN A 9 -3.69 1.14 8.96
CA GLN A 9 -3.55 -0.15 9.62
C GLN A 9 -3.57 -1.31 8.62
N ALA A 10 -4.52 -1.33 7.68
CA ALA A 10 -4.61 -2.37 6.66
C ALA A 10 -3.37 -2.41 5.75
N VAL A 11 -2.82 -1.25 5.40
CA VAL A 11 -1.57 -1.11 4.63
C VAL A 11 -0.38 -1.65 5.43
N CYS A 12 -0.26 -1.30 6.71
CA CYS A 12 0.80 -1.81 7.57
C CYS A 12 0.75 -3.34 7.71
N GLU A 13 -0.44 -3.90 7.86
CA GLU A 13 -0.66 -5.33 8.09
C GLU A 13 -0.30 -6.20 6.87
N ARG A 14 -0.57 -5.71 5.66
CA ARG A 14 -0.15 -6.37 4.40
C ARG A 14 1.25 -6.00 3.93
N SER A 15 1.88 -4.98 4.52
CA SER A 15 3.27 -4.63 4.19
C SER A 15 4.23 -5.68 4.71
N LYS A 16 5.29 -5.97 3.94
CA LYS A 16 6.37 -6.88 4.31
C LYS A 16 7.64 -6.09 4.57
N VAL A 17 8.39 -6.46 5.60
CA VAL A 17 9.71 -5.85 5.85
C VAL A 17 10.75 -6.63 5.05
N VAL A 18 11.41 -5.95 4.11
CA VAL A 18 12.51 -6.50 3.31
C VAL A 18 13.72 -5.61 3.50
N ASN A 19 14.85 -6.18 3.92
CA ASN A 19 16.09 -5.44 4.21
C ASN A 19 15.88 -4.25 5.17
N GLY A 20 15.06 -4.43 6.21
CA GLY A 20 14.78 -3.39 7.21
C GLY A 20 13.86 -2.26 6.73
N ARG A 21 13.29 -2.35 5.53
CA ARG A 21 12.33 -1.36 5.00
C ARG A 21 10.97 -2.02 4.82
N ARG A 22 9.89 -1.32 5.20
CA ARG A 22 8.54 -1.75 4.86
C ARG A 22 8.29 -1.56 3.38
N MET A 23 7.82 -2.63 2.76
CA MET A 23 7.52 -2.71 1.35
C MET A 23 6.13 -3.29 1.16
N LEU A 24 5.38 -2.73 0.22
CA LEU A 24 4.07 -3.25 -0.16
C LEU A 24 4.09 -3.51 -1.66
N THR A 25 3.57 -4.65 -2.10
CA THR A 25 3.50 -4.90 -3.55
C THR A 25 2.41 -4.04 -4.18
N CYS A 26 2.63 -3.61 -5.43
CA CYS A 26 1.63 -2.82 -6.15
C CYS A 26 0.29 -3.58 -6.26
N ALA A 27 0.33 -4.90 -6.49
CA ALA A 27 -0.86 -5.74 -6.53
C ALA A 27 -1.65 -5.71 -5.20
N GLU A 28 -0.96 -5.82 -4.06
CA GLU A 28 -1.61 -5.76 -2.74
C GLU A 28 -2.16 -4.37 -2.44
N ALA A 29 -1.48 -3.30 -2.86
CA ALA A 29 -1.98 -1.93 -2.73
C ALA A 29 -3.30 -1.72 -3.50
N PHE A 30 -3.40 -2.27 -4.72
CA PHE A 30 -4.62 -2.23 -5.52
C PHE A 30 -5.74 -3.11 -4.94
N ARG A 31 -5.41 -4.31 -4.43
CA ARG A 31 -6.39 -5.14 -3.71
C ARG A 31 -6.96 -4.42 -2.49
N LEU A 32 -6.08 -3.83 -1.67
CA LEU A 32 -6.50 -3.03 -0.52
C LEU A 32 -7.41 -1.88 -0.91
N ALA A 33 -7.10 -1.17 -2.01
CA ALA A 33 -7.95 -0.11 -2.53
C ALA A 33 -9.36 -0.64 -2.89
N ALA A 34 -9.43 -1.77 -3.58
CA ALA A 34 -10.68 -2.41 -3.98
C ALA A 34 -11.48 -2.93 -2.77
N GLU A 35 -10.84 -3.61 -1.81
CA GLU A 35 -11.46 -4.09 -0.56
C GLU A 35 -11.96 -2.93 0.32
N ALA A 36 -11.19 -1.84 0.37
CA ALA A 36 -11.56 -0.65 1.13
C ALA A 36 -12.64 0.18 0.42
N GLY A 37 -12.82 0.02 -0.89
CA GLY A 37 -13.71 0.85 -1.71
C GLY A 37 -13.18 2.26 -1.90
N VAL A 38 -11.85 2.43 -1.97
CA VAL A 38 -11.19 3.73 -2.15
C VAL A 38 -10.30 3.71 -3.39
N GLU A 39 -9.93 4.89 -3.86
CA GLU A 39 -9.01 4.99 -4.98
C GLU A 39 -7.58 4.53 -4.61
N PRO A 40 -6.86 3.84 -5.51
CA PRO A 40 -5.48 3.40 -5.29
C PRO A 40 -4.53 4.54 -4.93
N ILE A 41 -4.79 5.75 -5.42
CA ILE A 41 -4.01 6.94 -5.07
C ILE A 41 -4.07 7.26 -3.57
N ARG A 42 -5.17 6.91 -2.90
CA ARG A 42 -5.33 7.09 -1.45
C ARG A 42 -4.44 6.12 -0.68
N ILE A 43 -4.36 4.86 -1.12
CA ILE A 43 -3.41 3.88 -0.59
C ILE A 43 -1.96 4.35 -0.85
N GLY A 44 -1.67 4.86 -2.04
CA GLY A 44 -0.35 5.40 -2.38
C GLY A 44 0.08 6.56 -1.48
N ARG A 45 -0.84 7.48 -1.15
CA ARG A 45 -0.59 8.56 -0.17
C ARG A 45 -0.27 8.00 1.21
N VAL A 46 -1.07 7.06 1.71
CA VAL A 46 -0.82 6.40 2.99
C VAL A 46 0.53 5.70 3.01
N CYS A 47 0.89 5.00 1.92
CA CYS A 47 2.21 4.37 1.80
C CYS A 47 3.35 5.39 1.89
N ASN A 48 3.22 6.53 1.20
CA ASN A 48 4.21 7.61 1.28
C ASN A 48 4.32 8.19 2.70
N GLU A 49 3.18 8.49 3.34
CA GLU A 49 3.15 9.01 4.72
C GLU A 49 3.80 8.03 5.72
N GLN A 50 3.57 6.73 5.53
CA GLN A 50 4.12 5.66 6.38
C GLN A 50 5.53 5.21 5.98
N ASN A 51 6.17 5.89 5.01
CA ASN A 51 7.49 5.48 4.47
C ASN A 51 7.53 4.02 3.97
N ILE A 52 6.41 3.52 3.46
CA ILE A 52 6.27 2.18 2.90
C ILE A 52 6.57 2.27 1.40
N ARG A 53 7.58 1.52 0.96
CA ARG A 53 8.00 1.52 -0.44
C ARG A 53 7.08 0.60 -1.25
N LEU A 54 6.50 1.11 -2.32
CA LEU A 54 5.81 0.24 -3.28
C LEU A 54 6.85 -0.52 -4.12
N CYS A 55 6.67 -1.83 -4.22
CA CYS A 55 7.56 -2.73 -4.96
C CYS A 55 6.74 -3.65 -5.88
N SER A 56 7.41 -4.32 -6.84
CA SER A 56 6.75 -5.24 -7.79
C SER A 56 5.55 -4.58 -8.49
N CYS A 57 5.82 -3.62 -9.37
CA CYS A 57 4.76 -2.96 -10.14
C CYS A 57 4.03 -3.99 -11.00
N GLN A 58 2.70 -4.08 -10.89
CA GLN A 58 1.89 -4.94 -11.76
C GLN A 58 1.97 -4.55 -13.24
N LEU A 59 2.40 -3.31 -13.52
CA LEU A 59 2.63 -2.79 -14.88
C LEU A 59 4.07 -3.03 -15.37
N GLY A 60 4.92 -3.68 -14.56
CA GLY A 60 6.34 -3.92 -14.89
C GLY A 60 7.28 -2.72 -14.74
N CYS A 61 6.78 -1.56 -14.27
CA CYS A 61 7.58 -0.34 -14.17
C CYS A 61 8.61 -0.31 -13.03
N PHE A 62 8.46 -1.18 -12.02
CA PHE A 62 9.40 -1.30 -10.90
C PHE A 62 9.86 -2.76 -10.86
N ALA A 63 10.98 -3.03 -11.53
CA ALA A 63 11.76 -4.26 -11.43
C ALA A 63 12.67 -4.22 -10.21
#